data_AF-C5LPX6-F1
#
_entry.id   AF-C5LPX6-F1
#
_cell.length_a   1.000
_cell.length_b   1.000
_cell.length_c   1.000
_cell.angle_alpha   90.00
_cell.angle_beta   90.00
_cell.angle_gamma   90.00
#
_symmetry.space_group_name_H-M   'P 1'
#
loop_
_entity.id
_entity.type
_entity.pdbx_description
1 polymer ?
#
loop_
_entity_poly.entity_id
_entity_poly.type
_entity_poly.pdbx_seq_one_letter_code
_entity_poly.pdbx_strand_id
1 'polypeptide(L)'
;ETSTDPWVFRKQLQRSDKYYRPDATSLKTMRQRLREVHNSTLVEEIQSSPDYTLTVGNITFKLAEAHGFCWGVERAVAIAYESRRRYPDKTIWMTNEVIHNPTVNRNLEELGIRYIPRDAGNQKDFSVVSAGDVVILPAFGAAVKEMMELKRKGVTIVDTTCPWVSKVWSSVERHKKGEYTSIIHGKSKHEETIATSSFADK
;
A
#
# COMPACT_ATOMS: atom_id res chain seq x y z
N GLU A 1 8.30 -21.14 16.38
CA GLU A 1 7.16 -21.61 15.58
C GLU A 1 6.35 -20.43 15.06
N THR A 2 5.82 -20.50 13.84
CA THR A 2 4.96 -19.45 13.27
C THR A 2 3.53 -19.67 13.76
N SER A 3 2.92 -18.68 14.42
CA SER A 3 1.54 -18.81 14.91
C SER A 3 0.55 -18.97 13.76
N THR A 4 -0.48 -19.79 13.96
CA THR A 4 -1.62 -19.93 13.04
C THR A 4 -2.62 -18.79 13.16
N ASP A 5 -2.60 -18.05 14.28
CA ASP A 5 -3.47 -16.89 14.47
C ASP A 5 -3.01 -15.72 13.58
N PRO A 6 -3.88 -15.19 12.70
CA PRO A 6 -3.54 -14.10 11.77
C PRO A 6 -2.93 -12.86 12.43
N TRP A 7 -3.46 -12.47 13.59
CA TRP A 7 -3.06 -11.25 14.28
C TRP A 7 -1.71 -11.40 14.98
N VAL A 8 -1.51 -12.52 15.68
CA VAL A 8 -0.23 -12.88 16.29
C VAL A 8 0.84 -13.04 15.22
N PHE A 9 0.53 -13.73 14.12
CA PHE A 9 1.41 -13.87 12.97
C PHE A 9 1.87 -12.51 12.44
N ARG A 10 0.94 -11.58 12.19
CA ARG A 10 1.28 -10.23 11.69
C ARG A 10 2.21 -9.50 12.65
N LYS A 11 1.96 -9.55 13.96
CA LYS A 11 2.83 -8.92 14.96
C LYS A 11 4.23 -9.53 14.99
N GLN A 12 4.35 -10.85 14.84
CA GLN A 12 5.64 -11.52 14.74
C GLN A 12 6.38 -11.10 13.47
N LEU A 13 5.68 -11.04 12.32
CA LEU A 13 6.24 -10.59 11.05
C LEU A 13 6.77 -9.15 11.16
N GLN A 14 5.97 -8.25 11.72
CA GLN A 14 6.34 -6.86 11.97
C GLN A 14 7.48 -6.65 12.95
N ARG A 15 7.92 -7.68 13.68
CA ARG A 15 9.09 -7.66 14.59
C ARG A 15 10.31 -8.37 14.00
N SER A 16 10.17 -9.03 12.85
CA SER A 16 11.28 -9.71 12.20
C SER A 16 12.33 -8.74 11.65
N ASP A 17 13.54 -9.24 11.49
CA ASP A 17 14.68 -8.61 10.82
C ASP A 17 14.42 -8.40 9.32
N LYS A 18 13.64 -9.30 8.71
CA LYS A 18 13.22 -9.24 7.31
C LYS A 18 12.04 -8.29 7.05
N TYR A 19 11.61 -7.50 8.03
CA TYR A 19 10.57 -6.49 7.84
C TYR A 19 11.20 -5.10 7.76
N TYR A 20 11.07 -4.44 6.61
CA TYR A 20 11.61 -3.11 6.41
C TYR A 20 10.78 -2.07 7.17
N ARG A 21 11.47 -1.22 7.92
CA ARG A 21 10.89 -0.09 8.66
C ARG A 21 11.56 1.18 8.14
N PRO A 22 10.88 1.95 7.28
CA PRO A 22 11.43 3.19 6.77
C PRO A 22 11.61 4.21 7.89
N ASP A 23 12.71 4.95 7.87
CA ASP A 23 12.96 6.01 8.82
C ASP A 23 12.08 7.24 8.53
N ALA A 24 11.71 7.97 9.59
CA ALA A 24 10.77 9.08 9.48
C ALA A 24 11.29 10.23 8.61
N THR A 25 12.60 10.46 8.60
CA THR A 25 13.24 11.55 7.87
C THR A 25 13.23 11.30 6.37
N SER A 26 13.59 10.08 5.95
CA SER A 26 13.56 9.68 4.53
C SER A 26 12.13 9.72 4.00
N LEU A 27 11.14 9.23 4.76
CA LEU A 27 9.74 9.34 4.38
C LEU A 27 9.24 10.77 4.25
N LYS A 28 9.62 11.66 5.17
CA LYS A 28 9.27 13.08 5.08
C LYS A 28 9.84 13.68 3.79
N THR A 29 11.09 13.37 3.48
CA THR A 29 11.78 13.84 2.28
C THR A 29 11.12 13.34 1.00
N MET A 30 10.78 12.06 0.90
CA MET A 30 10.11 11.53 -0.30
C MET A 30 8.69 12.05 -0.46
N ARG A 31 7.94 12.21 0.63
CA ARG A 31 6.61 12.81 0.55
C ARG A 31 6.66 14.25 0.04
N GLN A 32 7.67 15.02 0.43
CA GLN A 32 7.88 16.36 -0.11
C GLN A 32 8.14 16.32 -1.63
N ARG A 33 9.04 15.44 -2.08
CA ARG A 33 9.33 15.27 -3.51
C ARG A 33 8.11 14.83 -4.32
N LEU A 34 7.29 13.92 -3.79
CA LEU A 34 6.06 13.48 -4.46
C LEU A 34 5.09 14.63 -4.67
N ARG A 35 4.97 15.55 -3.69
CA ARG A 35 4.15 16.75 -3.85
C ARG A 35 4.68 17.66 -4.94
N GLU A 36 5.99 17.90 -4.97
CA GLU A 36 6.62 18.73 -6.02
C GLU A 36 6.38 18.19 -7.44
N VAL A 37 6.40 16.85 -7.62
CA VAL A 37 6.14 16.22 -8.93
C VAL A 37 4.66 16.25 -9.34
N HIS A 38 3.74 16.27 -8.37
CA HIS A 38 2.30 16.23 -8.62
C HIS A 38 1.62 17.60 -8.52
N ASN A 39 2.37 18.66 -8.23
CA ASN A 39 1.87 20.02 -8.20
C ASN A 39 1.77 20.62 -9.61
N SER A 40 0.72 21.42 -9.82
CA SER A 40 0.47 22.15 -11.06
C SER A 40 0.26 23.61 -10.69
N THR A 41 0.94 24.52 -11.39
CA THR A 41 0.81 25.98 -11.17
C THR A 41 -0.63 26.44 -11.33
N LEU A 42 -1.39 25.85 -12.26
CA LEU A 42 -2.82 26.12 -12.43
C LEU A 42 -3.64 25.67 -11.22
N VAL A 43 -3.31 24.51 -10.64
CA VAL A 43 -3.99 24.02 -9.44
C VAL A 43 -3.68 24.91 -8.24
N GLU A 44 -2.42 25.33 -8.08
CA GLU A 44 -1.98 26.27 -7.03
C GLU A 44 -2.67 27.64 -7.16
N GLU A 45 -2.84 28.14 -8.40
CA GLU A 45 -3.60 29.36 -8.68
C GLU A 45 -5.05 29.23 -8.24
N ILE A 46 -5.74 28.15 -8.64
CA ILE A 46 -7.13 27.92 -8.24
C ILE A 46 -7.24 27.75 -6.71
N GLN A 47 -6.32 27.03 -6.07
CA GLN A 47 -6.30 26.84 -4.62
C GLN A 47 -6.09 28.14 -3.83
N SER A 48 -5.35 29.09 -4.40
CA SER A 48 -5.08 30.39 -3.77
C SER A 48 -6.23 31.39 -3.96
N SER A 49 -7.23 31.06 -4.78
CA SER A 49 -8.39 31.90 -5.02
C SER A 49 -9.47 31.74 -3.95
N PRO A 50 -10.29 32.79 -3.70
CA PRO A 50 -11.54 32.63 -2.96
C PRO A 50 -12.44 31.58 -3.61
N ASP A 51 -13.04 30.72 -2.77
CA ASP A 51 -13.98 29.66 -3.17
C ASP A 51 -13.42 28.57 -4.11
N TYR A 52 -12.10 28.47 -4.28
CA TYR A 52 -11.44 27.50 -5.15
C TYR A 52 -11.89 27.61 -6.61
N THR A 53 -11.96 28.84 -7.16
CA THR A 53 -12.46 29.11 -8.51
C THR A 53 -11.50 29.90 -9.39
N LEU A 54 -11.52 29.60 -10.69
CA LEU A 54 -10.83 30.38 -11.72
C LEU A 54 -11.78 30.60 -12.88
N THR A 55 -11.97 31.86 -13.30
CA THR A 55 -12.82 32.20 -14.44
C THR A 55 -11.96 32.68 -15.61
N VAL A 56 -12.09 32.01 -16.75
CA VAL A 56 -11.41 32.37 -18.01
C VAL A 56 -12.47 32.61 -19.07
N GLY A 57 -12.64 33.87 -19.47
CA GLY A 57 -13.71 34.28 -20.38
C GLY A 57 -15.08 34.00 -19.77
N ASN A 58 -15.85 33.13 -20.40
CA ASN A 58 -17.18 32.70 -19.94
C ASN A 58 -17.19 31.32 -19.26
N ILE A 59 -16.01 30.75 -18.95
CA ILE A 59 -15.88 29.44 -18.30
C ILE A 59 -15.37 29.64 -16.88
N THR A 60 -16.05 29.03 -15.90
CA THR A 60 -15.61 28.98 -14.51
C THR A 60 -15.20 27.56 -14.14
N PHE A 61 -13.93 27.40 -13.77
CA PHE A 61 -13.38 26.20 -13.16
C PHE A 61 -13.60 26.28 -11.65
N LYS A 62 -14.05 25.19 -11.03
CA LYS A 62 -14.16 25.05 -9.58
C LYS A 62 -13.45 23.79 -9.14
N LEU A 63 -12.51 23.94 -8.22
CA LEU A 63 -11.76 22.84 -7.65
C LEU A 63 -12.44 22.37 -6.36
N ALA A 64 -12.47 21.05 -6.15
CA ALA A 64 -12.93 20.49 -4.88
C ALA A 64 -11.94 20.85 -3.77
N GLU A 65 -12.46 21.23 -2.59
CA GLU A 65 -11.62 21.58 -1.44
C GLU A 65 -10.66 20.44 -1.03
N ALA A 66 -11.17 19.20 -1.04
CA ALA A 66 -10.36 17.99 -0.81
C ALA A 66 -10.20 17.21 -2.12
N HIS A 67 -8.96 17.14 -2.63
CA HIS A 67 -8.60 16.40 -3.83
C HIS A 67 -7.16 15.87 -3.78
N GLY A 68 -6.81 14.98 -4.70
CA GLY A 68 -5.47 14.42 -4.80
C GLY A 68 -5.20 13.26 -3.83
N PHE A 69 -3.94 13.09 -3.44
CA PHE A 69 -3.52 11.98 -2.60
C PHE A 69 -3.87 12.20 -1.13
N CYS A 70 -4.56 11.22 -0.53
CA CYS A 70 -4.68 11.18 0.91
C CYS A 70 -3.34 10.82 1.56
N TRP A 71 -3.21 11.11 2.86
CA TRP A 71 -1.99 10.79 3.62
C TRP A 71 -1.54 9.32 3.49
N GLY A 72 -2.51 8.39 3.46
CA GLY A 72 -2.23 6.96 3.30
C GLY A 72 -1.59 6.64 1.96
N VAL A 73 -2.08 7.26 0.89
CA VAL A 73 -1.54 7.12 -0.47
C VAL A 73 -0.15 7.74 -0.56
N GLU A 74 0.04 8.99 -0.12
CA GLU A 74 1.35 9.64 -0.11
C GLU A 74 2.40 8.78 0.62
N ARG A 75 2.02 8.22 1.77
CA ARG A 75 2.89 7.34 2.55
C ARG A 75 3.22 6.05 1.78
N ALA A 76 2.22 5.38 1.21
CA ALA A 76 2.44 4.11 0.52
C ALA A 76 3.36 4.29 -0.69
N VAL A 77 3.11 5.32 -1.49
CA VAL A 77 3.95 5.67 -2.64
C VAL A 77 5.35 6.03 -2.17
N ALA A 78 5.52 6.89 -1.17
CA ALA A 78 6.84 7.25 -0.65
C ALA A 78 7.66 6.01 -0.21
N ILE A 79 7.04 5.07 0.50
CA ILE A 79 7.71 3.83 0.92
C ILE A 79 8.12 2.98 -0.28
N ALA A 80 7.26 2.88 -1.31
CA ALA A 80 7.58 2.14 -2.52
C ALA A 80 8.77 2.74 -3.26
N TYR A 81 8.84 4.06 -3.43
CA TYR A 81 10.00 4.74 -4.02
C TYR A 81 11.26 4.58 -3.16
N GLU A 82 11.14 4.69 -1.83
CA GLU A 82 12.28 4.46 -0.93
C GLU A 82 12.81 3.03 -1.00
N SER A 83 11.96 2.04 -1.25
CA SER A 83 12.39 0.65 -1.34
C SER A 83 13.45 0.46 -2.44
N ARG A 84 13.30 1.11 -3.60
CA ARG A 84 14.30 1.07 -4.67
C ARG A 84 15.60 1.76 -4.25
N ARG A 85 15.52 2.92 -3.60
CA ARG A 85 16.72 3.63 -3.09
C ARG A 85 17.46 2.80 -2.03
N ARG A 86 16.72 2.12 -1.16
CA ARG A 86 17.28 1.33 -0.06
C ARG A 86 17.90 0.01 -0.53
N TYR A 87 17.37 -0.56 -1.60
CA TYR A 87 17.75 -1.86 -2.15
C TYR A 87 18.08 -1.73 -3.65
N PRO A 88 19.12 -0.96 -4.02
CA PRO A 88 19.42 -0.66 -5.42
C PRO A 88 19.67 -1.93 -6.24
N ASP A 89 20.42 -2.89 -5.68
CA ASP A 89 20.88 -4.09 -6.38
C ASP A 89 19.96 -5.31 -6.22
N LYS A 90 18.81 -5.15 -5.54
CA LYS A 90 17.89 -6.26 -5.30
C LYS A 90 16.77 -6.30 -6.33
N THR A 91 16.31 -7.51 -6.63
CA THR A 91 15.01 -7.70 -7.27
C THR A 91 13.93 -7.27 -6.29
N ILE A 92 13.07 -6.35 -6.73
CA ILE A 92 11.94 -5.85 -5.95
C ILE A 92 10.67 -6.24 -6.67
N TRP A 93 9.81 -6.97 -5.97
CA TRP A 93 8.50 -7.38 -6.45
C TRP A 93 7.40 -6.58 -5.76
N MET A 94 6.36 -6.24 -6.49
CA MET A 94 5.10 -5.72 -5.98
C MET A 94 4.05 -6.80 -6.11
N THR A 95 3.35 -7.12 -5.02
CA THR A 95 2.34 -8.20 -5.09
C THR A 95 1.10 -7.78 -5.85
N ASN A 96 0.85 -6.48 -5.97
CA ASN A 96 -0.16 -5.86 -6.79
C ASN A 96 0.17 -4.38 -7.00
N GLU A 97 -0.65 -3.66 -7.75
CA GLU A 97 -0.58 -2.19 -7.81
C GLU A 97 -0.45 -1.56 -6.41
N VAL A 98 0.49 -0.63 -6.21
CA VAL A 98 0.68 0.01 -4.88
C VAL A 98 -0.58 0.77 -4.47
N ILE A 99 -1.21 1.40 -5.46
CA ILE A 99 -2.51 2.08 -5.46
C ILE A 99 -3.13 1.93 -6.86
N HIS A 100 -4.44 2.12 -7.00
CA HIS A 100 -5.13 2.11 -8.30
C HIS A 100 -4.89 3.42 -9.09
N ASN A 101 -3.64 3.67 -9.46
CA ASN A 101 -3.20 4.79 -10.29
C ASN A 101 -2.17 4.31 -11.32
N PRO A 102 -2.56 4.19 -12.61
CA PRO A 102 -1.69 3.66 -13.65
C PRO A 102 -0.37 4.44 -13.82
N THR A 103 -0.40 5.76 -13.64
CA THR A 103 0.81 6.60 -13.76
C THR A 103 1.79 6.29 -12.65
N VAL A 104 1.33 6.19 -11.41
CA VAL A 104 2.21 5.83 -10.27
C VAL A 104 2.80 4.43 -10.44
N ASN A 105 1.98 3.46 -10.87
CA ASN A 105 2.42 2.08 -11.10
C ASN A 105 3.47 2.01 -12.21
N ARG A 106 3.26 2.70 -13.34
CA ARG A 106 4.24 2.79 -14.43
C ARG A 106 5.56 3.38 -13.97
N ASN A 107 5.54 4.47 -13.21
CA ASN A 107 6.77 5.08 -12.70
C ASN A 107 7.55 4.12 -11.79
N LEU A 108 6.88 3.26 -11.03
CA LEU A 108 7.54 2.24 -10.21
C LEU A 108 8.15 1.12 -11.07
N GLU A 109 7.51 0.74 -12.17
CA GLU A 109 8.06 -0.19 -13.15
C GLU A 109 9.30 0.37 -13.86
N GLU A 110 9.27 1.65 -14.23
CA GLU A 110 10.42 2.36 -14.81
C GLU A 110 11.61 2.43 -13.82
N LEU A 111 11.33 2.41 -12.51
CA LEU A 111 12.33 2.25 -11.44
C LEU A 111 12.76 0.78 -11.23
N GLY A 112 12.36 -0.14 -12.11
CA GLY A 112 12.73 -1.55 -12.10
C GLY A 112 12.01 -2.39 -11.04
N ILE A 113 10.93 -1.90 -10.45
CA ILE A 113 10.07 -2.70 -9.56
C ILE A 113 9.14 -3.56 -10.43
N ARG A 114 9.13 -4.87 -10.20
CA ARG A 114 8.39 -5.83 -11.03
C ARG A 114 7.09 -6.24 -10.36
N TYR A 115 6.02 -6.49 -11.11
CA TYR A 115 4.81 -7.10 -10.56
C TYR A 115 4.92 -8.61 -10.53
N ILE A 116 4.42 -9.23 -9.45
CA ILE A 116 4.28 -10.68 -9.39
C ILE A 116 3.26 -11.11 -10.45
N PRO A 117 3.62 -12.01 -11.37
CA PRO A 117 2.73 -12.44 -12.43
C PRO A 117 1.55 -13.23 -11.86
N ARG A 118 0.48 -13.29 -12.63
CA ARG A 118 -0.71 -14.08 -12.29
C ARG A 118 -0.90 -15.21 -13.29
N ASP A 119 -1.36 -16.36 -12.79
CA ASP A 119 -1.72 -17.51 -13.62
C ASP A 119 -3.09 -17.31 -14.30
N ALA A 120 -3.49 -18.30 -15.10
CA ALA A 120 -4.79 -18.29 -15.79
C ALA A 120 -6.00 -18.23 -14.84
N GLY A 121 -5.83 -18.61 -13.58
CA GLY A 121 -6.83 -18.50 -12.52
C GLY A 121 -6.79 -17.17 -11.76
N ASN A 122 -6.01 -16.18 -12.22
CA ASN A 122 -5.79 -14.89 -11.57
C ASN A 122 -5.09 -15.00 -10.19
N GLN A 123 -4.43 -16.12 -9.90
CA GLN A 123 -3.66 -16.32 -8.68
C GLN A 123 -2.22 -15.82 -8.87
N LYS A 124 -1.66 -15.19 -7.84
CA LYS A 124 -0.29 -14.69 -7.87
C LYS A 124 0.70 -15.87 -7.87
N ASP A 125 1.58 -15.91 -8.86
CA ASP A 125 2.63 -16.92 -8.94
C ASP A 125 3.86 -16.47 -8.14
N PHE A 126 3.94 -16.90 -6.89
CA PHE A 126 5.09 -16.61 -6.04
C PHE A 126 6.34 -17.43 -6.39
N SER A 127 6.30 -18.34 -7.37
CA SER A 127 7.48 -19.14 -7.77
C SER A 127 8.62 -18.28 -8.28
N VAL A 128 8.31 -17.14 -8.90
CA VAL A 128 9.30 -16.16 -9.40
C VAL A 128 10.07 -15.43 -8.29
N VAL A 129 9.57 -15.49 -7.06
CA VAL A 129 10.14 -14.79 -5.90
C VAL A 129 11.13 -15.70 -5.18
N SER A 130 12.37 -15.22 -5.05
CA SER A 130 13.50 -15.94 -4.46
C SER A 130 13.89 -15.41 -3.08
N ALA A 131 14.57 -16.24 -2.29
CA ALA A 131 15.08 -15.82 -1.00
C ALA A 131 16.05 -14.64 -1.14
N GLY A 132 15.89 -13.63 -0.30
CA GLY A 132 16.69 -12.40 -0.36
C GLY A 132 16.14 -11.30 -1.28
N ASP A 133 15.12 -11.59 -2.09
CA ASP A 133 14.34 -10.57 -2.82
C ASP A 133 13.63 -9.62 -1.84
N VAL A 134 13.17 -8.48 -2.35
CA VAL A 134 12.32 -7.54 -1.62
C VAL A 134 10.90 -7.64 -2.18
N VAL A 135 9.89 -7.68 -1.31
CA VAL A 135 8.49 -7.74 -1.72
C VAL A 135 7.69 -6.64 -1.04
N ILE A 136 7.05 -5.80 -1.86
CA ILE A 136 6.21 -4.69 -1.44
C ILE A 136 4.75 -5.16 -1.36
N LEU A 137 4.14 -4.99 -0.19
CA LEU A 137 2.69 -5.15 0.00
C LEU A 137 1.99 -3.81 -0.28
N PRO A 138 0.86 -3.77 -1.00
CA PRO A 138 0.22 -2.53 -1.45
C PRO A 138 -0.49 -1.79 -0.30
N ALA A 139 -0.98 -0.58 -0.58
CA ALA A 139 -1.64 0.27 0.42
C ALA A 139 -2.91 -0.36 1.00
N PHE A 140 -3.57 -1.23 0.22
CA PHE A 140 -4.78 -1.98 0.59
C PHE A 140 -4.48 -3.16 1.55
N GLY A 141 -3.20 -3.49 1.73
CA GLY A 141 -2.74 -4.64 2.48
C GLY A 141 -2.68 -5.92 1.65
N ALA A 142 -2.36 -7.02 2.35
CA ALA A 142 -2.25 -8.34 1.76
C ALA A 142 -2.95 -9.37 2.66
N ALA A 143 -3.45 -10.43 2.04
CA ALA A 143 -4.04 -11.53 2.79
C ALA A 143 -3.00 -12.21 3.69
N VAL A 144 -3.44 -12.74 4.82
CA VAL A 144 -2.57 -13.41 5.81
C VAL A 144 -1.81 -14.58 5.18
N LYS A 145 -2.47 -15.37 4.33
CA LYS A 145 -1.85 -16.47 3.58
C LYS A 145 -0.72 -15.99 2.66
N GLU A 146 -0.90 -14.85 2.00
CA GLU A 146 0.13 -14.24 1.15
C GLU A 146 1.33 -13.78 1.99
N MET A 147 1.10 -13.11 3.12
CA MET A 147 2.19 -12.73 4.03
C MET A 147 2.95 -13.94 4.61
N MET A 148 2.24 -15.04 4.91
CA MET A 148 2.86 -16.30 5.37
C MET A 148 3.75 -16.92 4.30
N GLU A 149 3.28 -16.95 3.05
CA GLU A 149 4.05 -17.48 1.92
C GLU A 149 5.34 -16.68 1.68
N LEU A 150 5.24 -15.35 1.71
CA LEU A 150 6.40 -14.47 1.55
C LEU A 150 7.40 -14.61 2.70
N LYS A 151 6.91 -14.72 3.95
CA LYS A 151 7.78 -14.99 5.11
C LYS A 151 8.52 -16.32 4.94
N ARG A 152 7.84 -17.38 4.49
CA ARG A 152 8.43 -18.70 4.24
C ARG A 152 9.53 -18.67 3.19
N LYS A 153 9.38 -17.83 2.15
CA LYS A 153 10.38 -17.60 1.11
C LYS A 153 11.61 -16.83 1.57
N GLY A 154 11.63 -16.26 2.78
CA GLY A 154 12.79 -15.55 3.31
C GLY A 154 13.08 -14.21 2.62
N VAL A 155 12.04 -13.57 2.06
CA VAL A 155 12.13 -12.25 1.42
C VAL A 155 12.17 -11.14 2.47
N THR A 156 12.67 -9.97 2.07
CA THR A 156 12.45 -8.74 2.83
C THR A 156 11.08 -8.15 2.49
N ILE A 157 10.22 -7.98 3.49
CA ILE A 157 8.89 -7.41 3.31
C ILE A 157 8.92 -5.90 3.52
N VAL A 158 8.39 -5.16 2.55
CA VAL A 158 8.11 -3.72 2.61
C VAL A 158 6.60 -3.54 2.65
N ASP A 159 6.04 -3.31 3.84
CA ASP A 159 4.59 -3.18 4.01
C ASP A 159 4.15 -1.71 3.86
N THR A 160 3.48 -1.40 2.75
CA THR A 160 2.94 -0.06 2.48
C THR A 160 1.49 0.11 2.96
N THR A 161 0.90 -0.92 3.61
CA THR A 161 -0.50 -0.90 4.07
C THR A 161 -0.82 0.41 4.79
N CYS A 162 -1.93 1.03 4.39
CA CYS A 162 -2.43 2.23 5.04
C CYS A 162 -2.73 1.95 6.53
N PRO A 163 -2.24 2.77 7.47
CA PRO A 163 -2.56 2.61 8.89
C PRO A 163 -4.07 2.64 9.20
N TRP A 164 -4.87 3.32 8.38
CA TRP A 164 -6.33 3.31 8.49
C TRP A 164 -6.94 1.95 8.14
N VAL A 165 -6.40 1.26 7.13
CA VAL A 165 -6.79 -0.13 6.79
C VAL A 165 -6.38 -1.08 7.92
N SER A 166 -5.14 -0.98 8.41
CA SER A 166 -4.68 -1.80 9.55
C SER A 166 -5.53 -1.56 10.82
N LYS A 167 -6.13 -0.37 11.00
CA LYS A 167 -7.04 -0.09 12.11
C LYS A 167 -8.36 -0.86 12.00
N VAL A 168 -8.84 -1.16 10.79
CA VAL A 168 -9.98 -2.04 10.56
C VAL A 168 -9.64 -3.46 11.03
N TRP A 169 -8.46 -3.96 10.71
CA TRP A 169 -8.01 -5.29 11.14
C TRP A 169 -7.93 -5.40 12.67
N SER A 170 -7.50 -4.34 13.37
CA SER A 170 -7.55 -4.27 14.84
C SER A 170 -8.97 -4.41 15.40
N SER A 171 -9.98 -3.92 14.66
CA SER A 171 -11.39 -4.02 15.07
C SER A 171 -11.92 -5.43 14.83
N VAL A 172 -11.54 -6.07 13.71
CA VAL A 172 -11.82 -7.49 13.45
C VAL A 172 -11.24 -8.38 14.56
N GLU A 173 -9.99 -8.15 14.95
CA GLU A 173 -9.34 -8.86 16.06
C GLU A 173 -10.08 -8.64 17.40
N ARG A 174 -10.55 -7.43 17.66
CA ARG A 174 -11.33 -7.13 18.87
C ARG A 174 -12.66 -7.90 18.87
N HIS A 175 -13.34 -7.98 17.73
CA HIS A 175 -14.56 -8.78 17.60
C HIS A 175 -14.27 -10.26 17.82
N LYS A 176 -13.20 -10.81 17.23
CA LYS A 176 -12.76 -12.20 17.43
C LYS A 176 -12.58 -12.52 18.91
N LYS A 177 -11.91 -11.65 19.67
CA LYS A 177 -11.71 -11.82 21.13
C LYS A 177 -12.97 -11.73 21.95
N GLY A 178 -13.96 -10.96 21.49
CA GLY A 178 -15.27 -10.85 22.14
C GLY A 178 -16.28 -11.88 21.65
N GLU A 179 -15.86 -12.85 20.85
CA GLU A 179 -16.73 -13.87 20.22
C GLU A 179 -17.86 -13.28 19.35
N TYR A 180 -17.61 -12.11 18.75
CA TYR A 180 -18.54 -11.45 17.84
C TYR A 180 -18.27 -11.83 16.38
N THR A 181 -19.34 -11.96 15.58
CA THR A 181 -19.25 -12.03 14.12
C THR A 181 -18.94 -10.66 13.54
N SER A 182 -17.89 -10.57 12.71
CA SER A 182 -17.60 -9.35 11.95
C SER A 182 -18.34 -9.34 10.62
N ILE A 183 -19.15 -8.30 10.37
CA ILE A 183 -19.75 -8.05 9.05
C ILE A 183 -18.89 -7.01 8.34
N ILE A 184 -18.26 -7.41 7.22
CA ILE A 184 -17.44 -6.52 6.39
C ILE A 184 -18.28 -6.06 5.20
N HIS A 185 -18.66 -4.78 5.21
CA HIS A 185 -19.35 -4.17 4.09
C HIS A 185 -18.34 -3.64 3.07
N GLY A 186 -18.26 -4.28 1.90
CA GLY A 186 -17.37 -3.89 0.82
C GLY A 186 -17.55 -4.76 -0.42
N LYS A 187 -16.81 -4.46 -1.49
CA LYS A 187 -16.79 -5.29 -2.69
C LYS A 187 -16.01 -6.57 -2.39
N SER A 188 -16.68 -7.73 -2.39
CA SER A 188 -16.10 -9.02 -1.97
C SER A 188 -14.79 -9.41 -2.67
N LYS A 189 -14.60 -8.98 -3.92
CA LYS A 189 -13.39 -9.24 -4.71
C LYS A 189 -12.33 -8.14 -4.65
N HIS A 190 -12.59 -7.03 -3.94
CA HIS A 190 -11.62 -5.95 -3.78
C HIS A 190 -10.52 -6.37 -2.80
N GLU A 191 -9.29 -5.95 -3.09
CA GLU A 191 -8.08 -6.40 -2.39
C GLU A 191 -8.11 -6.08 -0.91
N GLU A 192 -8.57 -4.88 -0.56
CA GLU A 192 -8.74 -4.47 0.84
C GLU A 192 -9.76 -5.35 1.59
N THR A 193 -10.83 -5.76 0.91
CA THR A 193 -11.85 -6.64 1.50
C THR A 193 -11.31 -8.04 1.70
N ILE A 194 -10.59 -8.60 0.71
CA ILE A 194 -9.91 -9.91 0.81
C ILE A 194 -8.86 -9.90 1.93
N ALA A 195 -8.05 -8.85 2.01
CA ALA A 195 -7.05 -8.71 3.06
C ALA A 195 -7.72 -8.65 4.43
N THR A 196 -8.75 -7.81 4.58
CA THR A 196 -9.48 -7.63 5.84
C THR A 196 -10.19 -8.90 6.29
N SER A 197 -10.90 -9.60 5.40
CA SER A 197 -11.60 -10.84 5.74
C SER A 197 -10.64 -11.96 6.13
N SER A 198 -9.41 -11.96 5.62
CA SER A 198 -8.39 -12.95 6.00
C SER A 198 -7.95 -12.88 7.47
N PHE A 199 -8.29 -11.79 8.19
CA PHE A 199 -8.05 -11.66 9.63
C PHE A 199 -9.23 -12.12 10.51
N ALA A 200 -10.39 -12.44 9.93
CA ALA A 200 -11.61 -12.73 10.70
C ALA A 200 -11.62 -14.14 11.32
N ASP A 201 -10.90 -15.11 10.72
CA ASP A 201 -10.69 -16.49 11.21
C ASP A 201 -11.95 -17.30 11.60
N LYS A 202 -13.16 -16.77 11.32
CA LYS A 202 -14.48 -17.39 11.40
C LYS A 202 -15.38 -16.80 10.33
#